data_AF-A0A444XPK6-F1
#
_entry.id   AF-A0A444XPK6-F1
#
_cell.length_a   1.000
_cell.length_b   1.000
_cell.length_c   1.000
_cell.angle_alpha   90.00
_cell.angle_beta   90.00
_cell.angle_gamma   90.00
#
_symmetry.space_group_name_H-M   'P 1'
#
loop_
_entity.id
_entity.type
_entity.pdbx_description
1 polymer ?
#
loop_
_entity_poly.entity_id
_entity_poly.type
_entity_poly.pdbx_seq_one_letter_code
_entity_poly.pdbx_strand_id
1 'polypeptide(L)'
;MVETSTASPMAEADIKAMKKTHRAQQTPLQQLHAELDQEKEASATVASEAMDMILRLQGEKDAVKMEASHYKRMAKEKIGHAEKTLEVFEELMYQKEMETTALEVQVLAYKQKLLALGVDINISELEFPRDLLLNRSEQNGEDDQSSSKRRLQSLPPICSMRCNFRSLLTLVLLH
;
A
#
# COMPACT_ATOMS: atom_id res chain seq x y z
N MET A 1 -25.42 2.61 -98.51
CA MET A 1 -24.53 3.80 -98.55
C MET A 1 -24.09 4.06 -97.13
N VAL A 2 -22.81 3.83 -96.84
CA VAL A 2 -22.18 4.11 -95.55
C VAL A 2 -21.50 5.46 -95.71
N GLU A 3 -22.05 6.51 -95.10
CA GLU A 3 -21.37 7.80 -95.03
C GLU A 3 -20.41 7.76 -93.84
N THR A 4 -19.15 7.45 -94.12
CA THR A 4 -18.05 7.68 -93.17
C THR A 4 -17.77 9.18 -93.13
N SER A 5 -18.33 9.85 -92.13
CA SER A 5 -18.03 11.23 -91.76
C SER A 5 -16.54 11.38 -91.43
N THR A 6 -15.77 11.98 -92.35
CA THR A 6 -14.36 12.32 -92.14
C THR A 6 -14.24 13.47 -91.15
N ALA A 7 -13.97 13.16 -89.88
CA ALA A 7 -13.49 14.14 -88.93
C ALA A 7 -12.12 14.69 -89.38
N SER A 8 -11.92 16.00 -89.29
CA SER A 8 -10.63 16.63 -89.63
C SER A 8 -9.53 16.09 -88.70
N PRO A 9 -8.39 15.62 -89.24
CA PRO A 9 -7.35 14.93 -88.46
C PRO A 9 -6.72 15.80 -87.36
N MET A 10 -6.77 17.13 -87.48
CA MET A 10 -6.32 18.06 -86.45
C MET A 10 -7.21 18.07 -85.22
N ALA A 11 -8.54 18.02 -85.39
CA ALA A 11 -9.48 18.01 -84.27
C ALA A 11 -9.39 16.70 -83.46
N GLU A 12 -9.14 15.57 -84.14
CA GLU A 12 -8.93 14.28 -83.48
C GLU A 12 -7.61 14.24 -82.71
N ALA A 13 -6.55 14.86 -83.23
CA ALA A 13 -5.27 15.01 -82.54
C ALA A 13 -5.39 15.87 -81.28
N ASP A 14 -6.13 16.99 -81.33
CA ASP A 14 -6.36 17.86 -80.17
C ASP A 14 -7.18 17.17 -79.07
N ILE A 15 -8.25 16.45 -79.45
CA ILE A 15 -9.04 15.63 -78.51
C ILE A 15 -8.16 14.56 -77.85
N LYS A 16 -7.28 13.91 -78.62
CA LYS A 16 -6.34 12.91 -78.09
C LYS A 16 -5.31 13.55 -77.15
N ALA A 17 -4.81 14.74 -77.47
CA ALA A 17 -3.90 15.49 -76.61
C ALA A 17 -4.57 15.89 -75.29
N MET A 18 -5.79 16.42 -75.33
CA MET A 18 -6.58 16.76 -74.14
C MET A 18 -6.88 15.54 -73.25
N LYS A 19 -7.24 14.41 -73.86
CA LYS A 19 -7.43 13.16 -73.10
C LYS A 19 -6.13 12.68 -72.44
N LYS A 20 -4.99 12.86 -73.11
CA LYS A 20 -3.68 12.50 -72.56
C LYS A 20 -3.29 13.41 -71.40
N THR A 21 -3.50 14.73 -71.50
CA THR A 21 -3.21 15.67 -70.42
C THR A 21 -4.14 15.46 -69.22
N HIS A 22 -5.43 15.25 -69.46
CA HIS A 22 -6.40 14.91 -68.41
C HIS A 22 -6.02 13.64 -67.66
N ARG A 23 -5.65 12.56 -68.38
CA ARG A 23 -5.17 11.32 -67.76
C ARG A 23 -3.87 11.56 -66.98
N ALA A 24 -2.94 12.32 -67.53
CA ALA A 24 -1.68 12.65 -66.87
C ALA A 24 -1.88 13.45 -65.57
N GLN A 25 -2.97 14.21 -65.43
CA GLN A 25 -3.33 14.92 -64.20
C GLN A 25 -4.15 14.06 -63.23
N GLN A 26 -5.03 13.18 -63.72
CA GLN A 26 -5.83 12.30 -62.85
C GLN A 26 -5.01 11.29 -62.07
N THR A 27 -3.99 10.69 -62.69
CA THR A 27 -3.15 9.68 -62.02
C THR A 27 -2.45 10.22 -60.75
N PRO A 28 -1.72 11.35 -60.78
CA PRO A 28 -1.08 11.88 -59.57
C PRO A 28 -2.10 12.34 -58.53
N LEU A 29 -3.28 12.85 -58.92
CA LEU A 29 -4.35 13.18 -57.97
C LEU A 29 -4.84 11.94 -57.21
N GLN A 30 -5.04 10.82 -57.89
CA GLN A 30 -5.43 9.57 -57.25
C GLN A 30 -4.35 9.05 -56.30
N GLN A 31 -3.07 9.19 -56.66
CA GLN A 31 -1.95 8.82 -55.79
C GLN A 31 -1.91 9.68 -54.52
N LEU A 32 -2.03 11.01 -54.65
CA LEU A 32 -2.07 11.92 -53.51
C LEU A 32 -3.26 11.64 -52.59
N HIS A 33 -4.43 11.28 -53.12
CA HIS A 33 -5.57 10.87 -52.31
C HIS A 33 -5.30 9.58 -51.53
N ALA A 34 -4.66 8.59 -52.17
CA ALA A 34 -4.29 7.35 -51.49
C ALA A 34 -3.26 7.58 -50.38
N GLU A 35 -2.24 8.40 -50.63
CA GLU A 35 -1.23 8.78 -49.61
C GLU A 35 -1.87 9.53 -48.44
N LEU A 36 -2.78 10.47 -48.72
CA LEU A 36 -3.50 11.20 -47.69
C LEU A 36 -4.36 10.27 -46.82
N ASP A 37 -5.05 9.31 -47.43
CA ASP A 37 -5.88 8.38 -46.67
C ASP A 37 -5.03 7.42 -45.83
N GLN A 38 -3.87 6.99 -46.36
CA GLN A 38 -2.88 6.23 -45.59
C GLN A 38 -2.32 7.04 -44.42
N GLU A 39 -2.00 8.33 -44.62
CA GLU A 39 -1.51 9.21 -43.56
C GLU A 39 -2.58 9.41 -42.47
N LYS A 40 -3.85 9.59 -42.85
CA LYS A 40 -4.95 9.69 -41.89
C LYS A 40 -5.12 8.43 -41.07
N GLU A 41 -5.06 7.26 -41.69
CA GLU A 41 -5.18 5.97 -40.98
C GLU A 41 -4.00 5.77 -40.02
N ALA A 42 -2.77 6.05 -40.46
CA ALA A 42 -1.59 6.01 -39.61
C ALA A 42 -1.70 7.00 -38.44
N SER A 43 -2.14 8.23 -38.70
CA SER A 43 -2.34 9.27 -37.68
C SER A 43 -3.42 8.87 -36.66
N ALA A 44 -4.54 8.31 -37.12
CA ALA A 44 -5.60 7.81 -36.24
C ALA A 44 -5.10 6.67 -35.35
N THR A 45 -4.30 5.75 -35.90
CA THR A 45 -3.70 4.64 -35.15
C THR A 45 -2.75 5.15 -34.07
N VAL A 46 -1.81 6.04 -34.44
CA VAL A 46 -0.87 6.66 -33.49
C VAL A 46 -1.60 7.45 -32.41
N ALA A 47 -2.66 8.18 -32.76
CA ALA A 47 -3.49 8.90 -31.79
C ALA A 47 -4.17 7.93 -30.80
N SER A 48 -4.72 6.82 -31.27
CA SER A 48 -5.32 5.78 -30.43
C SER A 48 -4.29 5.17 -29.47
N GLU A 49 -3.12 4.79 -29.97
CA GLU A 49 -2.04 4.22 -29.15
C GLU A 49 -1.53 5.21 -28.10
N ALA A 50 -1.42 6.49 -28.47
CA ALA A 50 -1.05 7.55 -27.53
C ALA A 50 -2.09 7.72 -26.43
N MET A 51 -3.38 7.65 -26.76
CA MET A 51 -4.46 7.69 -25.77
C MET A 51 -4.42 6.49 -24.83
N ASP A 52 -4.20 5.28 -25.36
CA ASP A 52 -4.06 4.06 -24.55
C ASP A 52 -2.86 4.15 -23.60
N MET A 53 -1.75 4.71 -24.07
CA MET A 53 -0.58 4.96 -23.22
C MET A 53 -0.88 5.98 -22.13
N ILE A 54 -1.59 7.07 -22.44
CA ILE A 54 -2.00 8.07 -21.45
C ILE A 54 -2.86 7.43 -20.36
N LEU A 55 -3.87 6.64 -20.74
CA LEU A 55 -4.75 5.97 -19.79
C LEU A 55 -4.00 4.97 -18.92
N ARG A 56 -3.10 4.18 -19.52
CA ARG A 56 -2.22 3.25 -18.78
C ARG A 56 -1.36 3.99 -17.75
N LEU A 57 -0.68 5.06 -18.16
CA LEU A 57 0.17 5.86 -17.28
C LEU A 57 -0.63 6.54 -16.15
N GLN A 58 -1.85 6.98 -16.42
CA GLN A 58 -2.73 7.51 -15.38
C GLN A 58 -3.11 6.43 -14.36
N GLY A 59 -3.45 5.23 -14.82
CA GLY A 59 -3.71 4.07 -13.95
C GLY A 59 -2.49 3.71 -13.10
N GLU A 60 -1.29 3.66 -13.69
CA GLU A 60 -0.03 3.40 -12.97
C GLU A 60 0.25 4.47 -11.90
N LYS A 61 0.07 5.75 -12.24
CA LYS A 61 0.22 6.86 -11.28
C LYS A 61 -0.74 6.73 -10.10
N ASP A 62 -2.00 6.40 -10.37
CA ASP A 62 -3.01 6.25 -9.33
C ASP A 62 -2.76 5.01 -8.46
N ALA A 63 -2.28 3.92 -9.06
CA ALA A 63 -1.86 2.72 -8.35
C ALA A 63 -0.69 3.01 -7.39
N VAL A 64 0.36 3.68 -7.86
CA VAL A 64 1.51 4.07 -7.03
C VAL A 64 1.07 5.01 -5.90
N LYS A 65 0.19 5.98 -6.18
CA LYS A 65 -0.37 6.88 -5.15
C LYS A 65 -1.16 6.11 -4.09
N MET A 66 -1.97 5.14 -4.50
CA MET A 66 -2.74 4.29 -3.60
C MET A 66 -1.81 3.44 -2.72
N GLU A 67 -0.78 2.83 -3.31
CA GLU A 67 0.20 2.01 -2.61
C GLU A 67 0.99 2.83 -1.57
N ALA A 68 1.46 4.02 -1.93
CA ALA A 68 2.14 4.92 -0.99
C ALA A 68 1.23 5.32 0.19
N SER A 69 -0.05 5.61 -0.08
CA SER A 69 -1.05 5.90 0.95
C SER A 69 -1.29 4.69 1.86
N HIS A 70 -1.35 3.49 1.27
CA HIS A 70 -1.50 2.24 2.00
C HIS A 70 -0.31 1.98 2.95
N TYR A 71 0.93 2.07 2.45
CA TYR A 71 2.13 1.94 3.29
C TYR A 71 2.15 2.94 4.43
N LYS A 72 1.78 4.21 4.16
CA LYS A 72 1.69 5.24 5.19
C LYS A 72 0.69 4.87 6.29
N ARG A 73 -0.50 4.35 5.92
CA ARG A 73 -1.52 3.93 6.91
C ARG A 73 -1.01 2.74 7.73
N MET A 74 -0.46 1.72 7.07
CA MET A 74 0.06 0.53 7.74
C MET A 74 1.21 0.86 8.69
N ALA A 75 2.14 1.73 8.30
CA ALA A 75 3.24 2.17 9.15
C ALA A 75 2.72 2.88 10.43
N LYS A 76 1.73 3.76 10.29
CA LYS A 76 1.10 4.43 11.43
C LYS A 76 0.41 3.44 12.37
N GLU A 77 -0.29 2.45 11.83
CA GLU A 77 -0.94 1.43 12.64
C GLU A 77 0.08 0.58 13.41
N LYS A 78 1.17 0.17 12.76
CA LYS A 78 2.27 -0.57 13.42
C LYS A 78 2.91 0.24 14.54
N ILE A 79 3.22 1.51 14.29
CA ILE A 79 3.77 2.41 15.32
C ILE A 79 2.78 2.58 16.46
N GLY A 80 1.52 2.88 16.16
CA GLY A 80 0.49 3.06 17.20
C GLY A 80 0.20 1.79 18.01
N HIS A 81 0.39 0.60 17.43
CA HIS A 81 0.34 -0.65 18.19
C HIS A 81 1.55 -0.79 19.12
N ALA A 82 2.76 -0.52 18.61
CA ALA A 82 3.99 -0.59 19.40
C ALA A 82 3.97 0.41 20.56
N GLU A 83 3.51 1.64 20.33
CA GLU A 83 3.33 2.68 21.37
C GLU A 83 2.39 2.21 22.48
N LYS A 84 1.24 1.62 22.14
CA LYS A 84 0.31 1.07 23.14
C LYS A 84 0.88 -0.11 23.91
N THR A 85 1.67 -0.96 23.25
CA THR A 85 2.34 -2.08 23.92
C THR A 85 3.39 -1.57 24.90
N LEU A 86 4.12 -0.50 24.52
CA LEU A 86 5.09 0.15 25.38
C LEU A 86 4.42 0.81 26.59
N GLU A 87 3.29 1.49 26.40
CA GLU A 87 2.51 2.10 27.50
C GLU A 87 2.12 1.06 28.57
N VAL A 88 1.66 -0.12 28.16
CA VAL A 88 1.34 -1.21 29.09
C VAL A 88 2.60 -1.74 29.79
N PHE A 89 3.72 -1.83 29.08
CA PHE A 89 4.99 -2.26 29.68
C PHE A 89 5.50 -1.24 30.71
N GLU A 90 5.40 0.05 30.43
CA GLU A 90 5.76 1.14 31.34
C GLU A 90 4.94 1.08 32.63
N GLU A 91 3.62 0.87 32.53
CA GLU A 91 2.75 0.69 33.71
C GLU A 91 3.18 -0.53 34.54
N LEU A 92 3.48 -1.66 33.91
CA LEU A 92 3.90 -2.88 34.59
C LEU A 92 5.27 -2.71 35.27
N MET A 93 6.22 -2.05 34.60
CA MET A 93 7.53 -1.73 35.17
C MET A 93 7.38 -0.83 36.39
N TYR A 94 6.56 0.21 36.30
CA TYR A 94 6.28 1.10 37.42
C TYR A 94 5.70 0.34 38.63
N GLN A 95 4.74 -0.56 38.41
CA GLN A 95 4.18 -1.40 39.48
C GLN A 95 5.26 -2.29 40.13
N LYS A 96 6.17 -2.84 39.33
CA LYS A 96 7.27 -3.70 39.82
C LYS A 96 8.33 -2.92 40.57
N GLU A 97 8.64 -1.70 40.13
CA GLU A 97 9.54 -0.79 40.86
C GLU A 97 8.97 -0.45 42.23
N MET A 98 7.67 -0.11 42.30
CA MET A 98 6.98 0.14 43.56
C MET A 98 7.03 -1.07 44.50
N GLU A 99 6.75 -2.27 43.98
CA GLU A 99 6.81 -3.52 44.76
C GLU A 99 8.23 -3.78 45.30
N THR A 100 9.24 -3.57 44.46
CA THR A 100 10.66 -3.75 44.83
C THR A 100 11.04 -2.78 45.95
N THR A 101 10.75 -1.49 45.81
CA THR A 101 11.04 -0.50 46.85
C THR A 101 10.29 -0.80 48.16
N ALA A 102 9.03 -1.25 48.08
CA ALA A 102 8.27 -1.64 49.28
C ALA A 102 8.91 -2.83 50.01
N LEU A 103 9.40 -3.83 49.27
CA LEU A 103 10.10 -4.98 49.84
C LEU A 103 11.46 -4.59 50.42
N GLU A 104 12.23 -3.72 49.75
CA GLU A 104 13.50 -3.20 50.26
C GLU A 104 13.31 -2.49 51.60
N VAL A 105 12.28 -1.65 51.73
CA VAL A 105 11.94 -0.97 52.99
C VAL A 105 11.58 -1.97 54.09
N GLN A 106 10.78 -3.00 53.78
CA GLN A 106 10.43 -4.04 54.76
C GLN A 106 11.68 -4.79 55.24
N VAL A 107 12.54 -5.19 54.30
CA VAL A 107 13.80 -5.89 54.59
C VAL A 107 14.70 -5.03 55.48
N LEU A 108 14.82 -3.73 55.21
CA LEU A 108 15.56 -2.80 56.08
C LEU A 108 14.95 -2.70 57.49
N ALA A 109 13.63 -2.62 57.59
CA ALA A 109 12.93 -2.57 58.89
C ALA A 109 13.16 -3.86 59.71
N TYR A 110 13.14 -5.04 59.08
CA TYR A 110 13.43 -6.31 59.77
C TYR A 110 14.88 -6.39 60.24
N LYS A 111 15.84 -5.94 59.44
CA LYS A 111 17.26 -5.85 59.86
C LYS A 111 17.42 -5.00 61.12
N GLN A 112 16.82 -3.81 61.13
CA GLN A 112 16.88 -2.91 62.28
C GLN A 112 16.26 -3.55 63.54
N LYS A 113 15.13 -4.25 63.41
CA LYS A 113 14.52 -4.98 64.53
C LYS A 113 15.41 -6.10 65.07
N LEU A 114 16.07 -6.86 64.19
CA LEU A 114 16.98 -7.94 64.60
C LEU A 114 18.24 -7.41 65.29
N LEU A 115 18.82 -6.33 64.75
CA LEU A 115 19.94 -5.63 65.39
C LEU A 115 19.57 -5.14 66.79
N ALA A 116 18.36 -4.60 66.97
CA ALA A 116 17.86 -4.18 68.28
C ALA A 116 17.70 -5.36 69.28
N LEU A 117 17.53 -6.58 68.79
CA LEU A 117 17.51 -7.81 69.59
C LEU A 117 18.92 -8.42 69.79
N GLY A 118 19.98 -7.76 69.32
CA GLY A 118 21.36 -8.22 69.46
C GLY A 118 21.78 -9.28 68.43
N VAL A 119 21.00 -9.49 67.37
CA VAL A 119 21.32 -10.41 66.27
C VAL A 119 21.83 -9.59 65.08
N ASP A 120 23.11 -9.73 64.76
CA ASP A 120 23.71 -9.15 63.55
C ASP A 120 23.65 -10.15 62.40
N ILE A 121 22.84 -9.86 61.37
CA ILE A 121 22.71 -10.70 60.17
C ILE A 121 23.46 -10.01 59.03
N ASN A 122 24.56 -10.63 58.58
CA ASN A 122 25.26 -10.21 57.38
C ASN A 122 24.52 -10.72 56.14
N ILE A 123 23.76 -9.84 55.49
CA ILE A 123 22.84 -10.21 54.38
C ILE A 123 23.58 -10.67 53.13
N SER A 124 24.89 -10.41 53.05
CA SER A 124 25.75 -10.81 51.94
C SER A 124 26.00 -12.32 51.88
N GLU A 125 25.74 -13.07 52.96
CA GLU A 125 25.98 -14.52 53.05
C GLU A 125 24.73 -15.39 52.81
N LEU A 126 23.55 -14.78 52.63
CA LEU A 126 22.31 -15.54 52.45
C LEU A 126 22.14 -15.96 50.98
N GLU A 127 22.47 -17.22 50.67
CA GLU A 127 22.33 -17.78 49.32
C GLU A 127 20.84 -17.93 48.97
N PHE A 128 20.33 -17.10 48.03
CA PHE A 128 18.97 -17.23 47.52
C PHE A 128 18.85 -18.52 46.68
N PRO A 129 17.89 -19.42 46.98
CA PRO A 129 17.65 -20.60 46.15
C PRO A 129 17.26 -20.18 44.72
N ARG A 130 18.09 -20.55 43.74
CA ARG A 130 17.95 -20.16 42.33
C ARG A 130 16.66 -20.67 41.67
N ASP A 131 16.02 -21.67 42.24
CA ASP A 131 14.87 -22.39 41.67
C ASP A 131 13.58 -21.55 41.57
N LEU A 132 13.50 -20.40 42.25
CA LEU A 132 12.32 -19.52 42.24
C LEU A 132 12.33 -18.47 41.12
N LEU A 133 13.43 -18.33 40.36
CA LEU A 133 13.60 -17.26 39.37
C LEU A 133 13.16 -17.61 37.94
N LEU A 134 12.90 -18.89 37.63
CA LEU A 134 12.77 -19.38 36.24
C LEU A 134 11.35 -19.42 35.67
N ASN A 135 10.34 -18.83 36.34
CA ASN A 135 8.95 -18.97 35.89
C ASN A 135 8.42 -17.82 35.00
N ARG A 136 9.28 -17.03 34.34
CA ARG A 136 8.87 -15.86 33.54
C ARG A 136 9.38 -15.80 32.11
N SER A 137 9.64 -16.93 31.46
CA SER A 137 10.28 -16.89 30.15
C SER A 137 9.80 -17.92 29.14
N GLU A 138 8.53 -18.35 29.11
CA GLU A 138 8.06 -19.14 27.95
C GLU A 138 6.58 -18.88 27.63
N GLN A 139 6.29 -17.82 26.87
CA GLN A 139 5.25 -17.85 25.83
C GLN A 139 5.73 -17.09 24.59
N ASN A 140 6.15 -17.91 23.62
CA ASN A 140 6.41 -17.65 22.20
C ASN A 140 5.27 -16.83 21.52
N GLY A 141 5.45 -16.20 20.37
CA GLY A 141 6.41 -16.58 19.34
C GLY A 141 6.82 -15.49 18.35
N GLU A 142 8.07 -15.66 17.96
CA GLU A 142 8.67 -15.25 16.71
C GLU A 142 7.97 -15.99 15.57
N ASP A 143 7.49 -15.28 14.56
CA ASP A 143 7.13 -15.87 13.28
C ASP A 143 7.61 -14.93 12.16
N ASP A 144 8.93 -15.00 11.90
CA ASP A 144 9.54 -14.44 10.70
C ASP A 144 9.74 -15.59 9.71
N GLN A 145 8.76 -15.80 8.84
CA GLN A 145 8.92 -16.58 7.62
C GLN A 145 8.53 -15.76 6.40
N SER A 146 9.57 -15.39 5.67
CA SER A 146 9.53 -14.91 4.30
C SER A 146 8.82 -15.91 3.37
N SER A 147 8.07 -15.34 2.42
CA SER A 147 7.63 -15.85 1.12
C SER A 147 6.24 -16.53 0.98
N SER A 148 5.30 -15.70 0.49
CA SER A 148 4.43 -15.99 -0.66
C SER A 148 3.88 -17.42 -0.84
N LYS A 149 2.59 -17.64 -0.50
CA LYS A 149 1.51 -17.87 -1.49
C LYS A 149 0.21 -18.41 -0.85
N ARG A 150 -0.85 -17.64 -1.14
CA ARG A 150 -2.22 -18.05 -1.51
C ARG A 150 -3.26 -18.33 -0.40
N ARG A 151 -4.31 -17.50 -0.47
CA ARG A 151 -5.74 -17.81 -0.33
C ARG A 151 -6.27 -18.14 1.08
N LEU A 152 -6.86 -17.13 1.71
CA LEU A 152 -8.16 -17.24 2.38
C LEU A 152 -9.00 -16.07 1.81
N GLN A 153 -9.75 -16.28 0.73
CA GLN A 153 -11.20 -16.58 0.78
C GLN A 153 -11.93 -15.69 1.80
N SER A 154 -12.52 -14.61 1.28
CA SER A 154 -13.72 -13.89 1.75
C SER A 154 -14.12 -14.05 3.22
N LEU A 155 -14.06 -12.95 3.98
CA LEU A 155 -14.99 -12.72 5.09
C LEU A 155 -15.67 -11.33 4.91
N PRO A 156 -17.01 -11.26 4.96
CA PRO A 156 -17.79 -10.01 4.88
C PRO A 156 -17.86 -9.35 6.29
N PRO A 157 -18.56 -8.21 6.46
CA PRO A 157 -18.19 -7.15 7.40
C PRO A 157 -18.51 -7.50 8.85
N ILE A 158 -17.66 -7.06 9.78
CA ILE A 158 -18.07 -6.91 11.17
C ILE A 158 -18.52 -5.46 11.38
N CYS A 159 -19.82 -5.25 11.18
CA CYS A 159 -20.57 -4.26 11.92
C CYS A 159 -20.81 -4.83 13.32
N SER A 160 -20.28 -4.20 14.37
CA SER A 160 -20.73 -4.42 15.74
C SER A 160 -20.26 -3.29 16.65
N MET A 161 -21.19 -2.35 16.84
CA MET A 161 -21.54 -1.74 18.12
C MET A 161 -20.41 -1.11 18.94
N ARG A 162 -20.49 0.22 19.02
CA ARG A 162 -19.96 1.03 20.12
C ARG A 162 -20.36 0.40 21.45
N CYS A 163 -19.41 -0.17 22.19
CA CYS A 163 -19.56 -0.44 23.61
C CYS A 163 -18.77 0.64 24.37
N ASN A 164 -19.48 1.68 24.81
CA ASN A 164 -18.91 2.70 25.68
C ASN A 164 -18.61 2.11 27.07
N PHE A 165 -17.44 1.52 27.27
CA PHE A 165 -16.99 1.10 28.61
C PHE A 165 -16.77 2.27 29.58
N ARG A 166 -16.77 3.51 29.09
CA ARG A 166 -16.74 4.72 29.92
C ARG A 166 -18.02 4.99 30.71
N SER A 167 -19.14 4.30 30.44
CA SER A 167 -20.41 4.52 31.16
C SER A 167 -20.62 3.61 32.38
N LEU A 168 -19.82 2.56 32.56
CA LEU A 168 -19.97 1.62 33.69
C LEU A 168 -19.05 1.94 34.87
N LEU A 169 -17.95 2.67 34.65
CA LEU A 169 -17.03 3.06 35.72
C LEU A 169 -17.54 4.25 36.55
N THR A 170 -18.47 5.04 36.02
CA THR A 170 -19.06 6.19 36.73
C THR A 170 -20.20 5.82 37.69
N LEU A 171 -20.72 4.59 37.66
CA LEU A 171 -21.84 4.17 38.55
C LEU A 171 -21.37 3.47 39.85
N VAL A 172 -20.08 3.10 39.95
CA VAL A 172 -19.55 2.38 41.14
C VAL A 172 -18.84 3.32 42.12
N LEU A 173 -18.64 4.59 41.77
CA LEU A 173 -17.99 5.59 42.65
C LEU A 173 -18.97 6.60 43.28
N LEU A 174 -20.28 6.33 43.26
CA LEU A 174 -21.28 7.18 43.89
C LEU A 174 -22.29 6.39 44.72
N HIS A 175 -21.80 5.60 45.68
CA HIS A 175 -22.43 5.21 46.96
C HIS A 175 -21.31 4.78 47.92
#